data_AF-A0A518FRR1-F1
#
_entry.id   AF-A0A518FRR1-F1
#
_cell.length_a   1.000
_cell.length_b   1.000
_cell.length_c   1.000
_cell.angle_alpha   90.00
_cell.angle_beta   90.00
_cell.angle_gamma   90.00
#
_symmetry.space_group_name_H-M   'P 1'
#
loop_
_entity.id
_entity.type
_entity.pdbx_description
1 polymer ?
#
loop_
_entity_poly.entity_id
_entity_poly.type
_entity_poly.pdbx_seq_one_letter_code
_entity_poly.pdbx_strand_id
1 'polypeptide(L)'
;MSQVQTHRKSQTIRLFALSLIVTLCASCLTTSAFAWDQLQPSQLTSGSQIRRAFRSVVSTPRSWTVRVRSNGREASLGAIVEHDGYILTKASQLEGKVTCELSTSERYEAEIIGVDGKLDLALLKIDARDLPTVKWQSVSDPKVGQWVVTPGLSMSPVSVGVLSVTRRNIKPAPGVLGVQIDDAEGGALVKHVMRESGAEEAGLKPGDVILNVAGEDIDSASSLSKFVRKFLPGDRVLVRLLRDEEEINAVVVLTDPQMLIYDRLREMQKKMGGALSRRKTGFSEVLQHDTVLRPEDCGGVIVDLQGKAVGLNIARAGRTKSFAIPANHVIPMIKKLKLKEYAPYDPLKDHKQQTVAADSSSS
;
A
#
# COMPACT_ATOMS: atom_id res chain seq x y z
N MET A 1 -60.33 -72.21 -49.83
CA MET A 1 -58.99 -72.84 -49.89
C MET A 1 -57.99 -71.79 -49.41
N SER A 2 -57.62 -71.70 -48.14
CA SER A 2 -56.67 -72.53 -47.37
C SER A 2 -55.40 -71.71 -47.04
N GLN A 3 -55.17 -71.55 -45.73
CA GLN A 3 -53.90 -71.42 -44.97
C GLN A 3 -52.93 -70.25 -45.27
N VAL A 4 -52.51 -69.39 -44.32
CA VAL A 4 -51.96 -69.54 -42.94
C VAL A 4 -50.43 -69.69 -42.91
N GLN A 5 -49.77 -68.66 -42.34
CA GLN A 5 -48.53 -68.65 -41.53
C GLN A 5 -47.18 -68.92 -42.25
N THR A 6 -46.00 -68.41 -41.85
CA THR A 6 -45.55 -67.59 -40.70
C THR A 6 -44.09 -67.17 -40.89
N HIS A 7 -43.69 -66.12 -40.15
CA HIS A 7 -42.37 -65.93 -39.51
C HIS A 7 -41.08 -65.96 -40.34
N ARG A 8 -40.53 -64.76 -40.59
CA ARG A 8 -39.16 -64.33 -40.16
C ARG A 8 -38.87 -62.90 -40.64
N LYS A 9 -39.59 -61.90 -40.13
CA LYS A 9 -39.26 -60.47 -40.33
C LYS A 9 -38.82 -59.74 -39.06
N SER A 10 -38.52 -60.47 -37.98
CA SER A 10 -38.33 -59.87 -36.64
C SER A 10 -36.89 -59.87 -36.11
N GLN A 11 -35.87 -60.26 -36.89
CA GLN A 11 -34.48 -60.24 -36.40
C GLN A 11 -33.55 -59.20 -37.05
N THR A 12 -33.83 -58.74 -38.27
CA THR A 12 -32.99 -57.73 -38.95
C THR A 12 -33.26 -56.29 -38.47
N ILE A 13 -34.44 -56.00 -37.91
CA ILE A 13 -34.78 -54.65 -37.42
C ILE A 13 -34.18 -54.38 -36.02
N ARG A 14 -33.91 -55.42 -35.21
CA ARG A 14 -33.32 -55.24 -33.87
C ARG A 14 -31.82 -54.98 -33.87
N LEU A 15 -31.07 -55.38 -34.90
CA LEU A 15 -29.63 -55.10 -34.99
C LEU A 15 -29.32 -53.68 -35.49
N PHE A 16 -30.15 -53.10 -36.37
CA PHE A 16 -29.96 -51.73 -36.84
C PHE A 16 -30.34 -50.67 -35.78
N ALA A 17 -31.33 -50.97 -34.94
CA ALA A 17 -31.73 -50.06 -33.85
C ALA A 17 -30.65 -49.95 -32.75
N LEU A 18 -29.86 -51.02 -32.50
CA LEU A 18 -28.80 -50.98 -31.48
C LEU A 18 -27.55 -50.23 -31.96
N SER A 19 -27.22 -50.32 -33.26
CA SER A 19 -26.09 -49.58 -33.85
C SER A 19 -26.32 -48.06 -33.83
N LEU A 20 -27.55 -47.62 -34.15
CA LEU A 20 -27.91 -46.20 -34.15
C LEU A 20 -27.94 -45.59 -32.75
N ILE A 21 -28.33 -46.36 -31.72
CA ILE A 21 -28.34 -45.88 -30.33
C ILE A 21 -26.92 -45.80 -29.75
N VAL A 22 -26.00 -46.69 -30.14
CA VAL A 22 -24.60 -46.61 -29.70
C VAL A 22 -23.85 -45.45 -30.39
N THR A 23 -24.20 -45.09 -31.63
CA THR A 23 -23.64 -43.87 -32.28
C THR A 23 -24.30 -42.57 -31.79
N LEU A 24 -25.57 -42.59 -31.38
CA LEU A 24 -26.21 -41.44 -30.73
C LEU A 24 -25.71 -41.22 -29.30
N CYS A 25 -25.32 -42.27 -28.57
CA CYS A 25 -24.73 -42.13 -27.24
C CYS A 25 -23.24 -41.72 -27.27
N ALA A 26 -22.51 -41.99 -28.36
CA ALA A 26 -21.13 -41.53 -28.53
C ALA A 26 -21.02 -40.03 -28.93
N SER A 27 -22.12 -39.40 -29.35
CA SER A 27 -22.17 -37.97 -29.66
C SER A 27 -22.64 -37.08 -28.50
N CYS A 28 -23.10 -37.67 -27.39
CA CYS A 28 -23.47 -36.96 -26.16
C CYS A 28 -22.38 -36.94 -25.07
N LEU A 29 -21.15 -37.36 -25.41
CA LEU A 29 -19.96 -37.25 -24.56
C LEU A 29 -18.99 -36.17 -25.04
N THR A 30 -19.45 -35.20 -25.83
CA THR A 30 -18.88 -33.87 -25.71
C THR A 30 -19.32 -33.36 -24.34
N THR A 31 -18.49 -33.68 -23.34
CA THR A 31 -18.31 -32.75 -22.24
C THR A 31 -17.91 -31.44 -22.90
N SER A 32 -18.91 -30.61 -23.25
CA SER A 32 -18.77 -29.18 -23.16
C SER A 32 -18.48 -28.93 -21.69
N ALA A 33 -17.21 -29.16 -21.33
CA ALA A 33 -16.59 -28.46 -20.24
C ALA A 33 -17.08 -27.04 -20.43
N PHE A 34 -17.83 -26.55 -19.45
CA PHE A 34 -18.14 -25.14 -19.36
C PHE A 34 -16.78 -24.44 -19.30
N ALA A 35 -16.22 -24.13 -20.47
CA ALA A 35 -15.23 -23.10 -20.61
C ALA A 35 -16.01 -21.86 -20.22
N TRP A 36 -15.94 -21.51 -18.93
CA TRP A 36 -16.28 -20.18 -18.49
C TRP A 36 -15.52 -19.27 -19.45
N ASP A 37 -16.22 -18.53 -20.29
CA ASP A 37 -15.62 -17.62 -21.25
C ASP A 37 -14.83 -16.62 -20.41
N GLN A 38 -13.53 -16.87 -20.24
CA GLN A 38 -12.72 -16.12 -19.30
C GLN A 38 -12.56 -14.73 -19.90
N LEU A 39 -13.07 -13.72 -19.18
CA LEU A 39 -12.88 -12.33 -19.56
C LEU A 39 -11.41 -12.07 -19.87
N GLN A 40 -11.16 -11.36 -20.97
CA GLN A 40 -9.80 -10.98 -21.32
C GLN A 40 -9.20 -10.15 -20.18
N PRO A 41 -7.89 -10.27 -19.86
CA PRO A 41 -7.28 -9.50 -18.77
C PRO A 41 -7.48 -7.98 -18.87
N SER A 42 -7.65 -7.45 -20.09
CA SER A 42 -7.96 -6.04 -20.35
C SER A 42 -9.38 -5.63 -19.88
N GLN A 43 -10.31 -6.57 -19.80
CA GLN A 43 -11.71 -6.41 -19.41
C GLN A 43 -11.96 -6.62 -17.92
N LEU A 44 -10.98 -7.16 -17.17
CA LEU A 44 -11.05 -7.25 -15.72
C LEU A 44 -11.12 -5.85 -15.09
N THR A 45 -11.58 -5.74 -13.83
CA THR A 45 -11.81 -4.46 -13.12
C THR A 45 -10.60 -3.52 -13.14
N SER A 46 -9.39 -4.05 -13.08
CA SER A 46 -8.13 -3.28 -13.15
C SER A 46 -7.49 -3.28 -14.55
N GLY A 47 -8.17 -3.86 -15.54
CA GLY A 47 -7.72 -4.02 -16.90
C GLY A 47 -7.66 -2.70 -17.69
N SER A 48 -6.90 -2.72 -18.78
CA SER A 48 -6.63 -1.53 -19.59
C SER A 48 -7.88 -0.95 -20.27
N GLN A 49 -8.87 -1.78 -20.62
CA GLN A 49 -10.12 -1.33 -21.23
C GLN A 49 -11.00 -0.61 -20.20
N ILE A 50 -11.12 -1.17 -18.99
CA ILE A 50 -11.87 -0.52 -17.90
C ILE A 50 -11.23 0.81 -17.53
N ARG A 51 -9.92 0.86 -17.27
CA ARG A 51 -9.24 2.13 -16.95
C ARG A 51 -9.39 3.17 -18.04
N ARG A 52 -9.40 2.76 -19.32
CA ARG A 52 -9.59 3.67 -20.46
C ARG A 52 -10.95 4.38 -20.43
N ALA A 53 -11.99 3.74 -19.92
CA ALA A 53 -13.33 4.34 -19.81
C ALA A 53 -13.35 5.57 -18.87
N PHE A 54 -12.39 5.68 -17.95
CA PHE A 54 -12.29 6.77 -16.97
C PHE A 54 -11.25 7.85 -17.35
N ARG A 55 -10.74 7.87 -18.59
CA ARG A 55 -9.77 8.88 -19.05
C ARG A 55 -10.28 10.32 -18.92
N SER A 56 -11.56 10.55 -19.19
CA SER A 56 -12.18 11.87 -19.06
C SER A 56 -12.12 12.38 -17.62
N VAL A 57 -12.35 11.50 -16.63
CA VAL A 57 -12.31 11.81 -15.19
C VAL A 57 -10.93 12.29 -14.76
N VAL A 58 -9.86 11.67 -15.25
CA VAL A 58 -8.47 12.01 -14.86
C VAL A 58 -7.76 12.99 -15.79
N SER A 59 -8.45 13.51 -16.81
CA SER A 59 -7.87 14.44 -17.80
C SER A 59 -7.26 15.69 -17.17
N THR A 60 -7.94 16.29 -16.19
CA THR A 60 -7.45 17.41 -15.38
C THR A 60 -6.63 16.91 -14.18
N PRO A 61 -7.10 15.92 -13.38
CA PRO A 61 -6.35 15.42 -12.24
C PRO A 61 -4.95 14.87 -12.52
N ARG A 62 -4.64 14.41 -13.74
CA ARG A 62 -3.25 14.01 -14.05
C ARG A 62 -2.27 15.19 -13.92
N SER A 63 -2.73 16.42 -14.16
CA SER A 63 -1.86 17.61 -14.22
C SER A 63 -1.34 18.03 -12.86
N TRP A 64 -2.12 17.85 -11.80
CA TRP A 64 -1.72 18.12 -10.42
C TRP A 64 -1.04 16.90 -9.74
N THR A 65 -0.88 15.79 -10.46
CA THR A 65 -0.30 14.55 -9.90
C THR A 65 1.18 14.50 -10.23
N VAL A 66 2.01 14.21 -9.23
CA VAL A 66 3.45 14.08 -9.39
C VAL A 66 3.90 12.67 -9.06
N ARG A 67 5.00 12.24 -9.66
CA ARG A 67 5.71 11.03 -9.26
C ARG A 67 6.83 11.42 -8.34
N VAL A 68 6.80 10.94 -7.10
CA VAL A 68 7.83 11.19 -6.10
C VAL A 68 8.80 10.02 -6.10
N ARG A 69 10.09 10.36 -6.22
CA ARG A 69 11.19 9.39 -6.16
C ARG A 69 12.06 9.68 -4.96
N SER A 70 12.52 8.63 -4.32
CA SER A 70 13.44 8.65 -3.19
C SER A 70 14.67 7.82 -3.55
N ASN A 71 15.85 8.41 -3.43
CA ASN A 71 17.13 7.81 -3.84
C ASN A 71 17.06 7.20 -5.26
N GLY A 72 16.41 7.92 -6.19
CA GLY A 72 16.25 7.51 -7.59
C GLY A 72 15.17 6.46 -7.87
N ARG A 73 14.58 5.83 -6.84
CA ARG A 73 13.49 4.83 -6.98
C ARG A 73 12.13 5.49 -6.83
N GLU A 74 11.13 5.01 -7.58
CA GLU A 74 9.75 5.47 -7.40
C GLU A 74 9.24 5.06 -6.00
N ALA A 75 8.75 6.04 -5.25
CA ALA A 75 8.43 5.88 -3.84
C ALA A 75 6.94 6.07 -3.57
N SER A 76 6.35 7.07 -4.23
CA SER A 76 4.94 7.44 -4.07
C SER A 76 4.49 8.29 -5.26
N LEU A 77 3.18 8.41 -5.44
CA LEU A 77 2.59 9.55 -6.12
C LEU A 77 2.47 10.72 -5.13
N GLY A 78 2.30 11.93 -5.63
CA GLY A 78 2.03 13.10 -4.82
C GLY A 78 1.04 14.03 -5.51
N ALA A 79 0.64 15.08 -4.81
CA ALA A 79 -0.36 16.03 -5.26
C ALA A 79 0.14 17.47 -5.11
N ILE A 80 0.08 18.26 -6.19
CA ILE A 80 0.44 19.68 -6.16
C ILE A 80 -0.66 20.45 -5.43
N VAL A 81 -0.34 20.97 -4.25
CA VAL A 81 -1.31 21.63 -3.38
C VAL A 81 -1.29 23.16 -3.47
N GLU A 82 -0.20 23.74 -3.96
CA GLU A 82 -0.06 25.19 -4.16
C GLU A 82 0.63 25.50 -5.50
N HIS A 83 0.32 26.67 -6.07
CA HIS A 83 0.79 27.08 -7.40
C HIS A 83 2.31 27.30 -7.48
N ASP A 84 2.94 27.58 -6.34
CA ASP A 84 4.36 27.83 -6.16
C ASP A 84 5.16 26.57 -5.79
N GLY A 85 4.64 25.36 -6.07
CA GLY A 85 5.43 24.13 -6.01
C GLY A 85 5.40 23.38 -4.69
N TYR A 86 4.39 23.59 -3.84
CA TYR A 86 4.16 22.70 -2.70
C TYR A 86 3.45 21.42 -3.15
N ILE A 87 3.97 20.28 -2.71
CA ILE A 87 3.49 18.95 -3.05
C ILE A 87 3.22 18.18 -1.76
N LEU A 88 2.03 17.59 -1.64
CA LEU A 88 1.70 16.69 -0.54
C LEU A 88 1.86 15.24 -1.00
N THR A 89 2.47 14.39 -0.16
CA THR A 89 2.65 12.96 -0.43
C THR A 89 2.63 12.14 0.87
N LYS A 90 2.82 10.83 0.77
CA LYS A 90 2.99 9.88 1.87
C LYS A 90 4.43 9.94 2.42
N ALA A 91 4.59 10.07 3.74
CA ALA A 91 5.88 10.20 4.41
C ALA A 91 6.67 8.88 4.50
N SER A 92 6.03 7.76 4.85
CA SER A 92 6.68 6.47 5.15
C SER A 92 7.28 5.76 3.93
N GLN A 93 7.30 6.42 2.78
CA GLN A 93 7.94 5.94 1.55
C GLN A 93 9.16 6.78 1.16
N LEU A 94 9.35 7.92 1.81
CA LEU A 94 10.45 8.82 1.50
C LEU A 94 11.69 8.40 2.29
N GLU A 95 12.84 8.48 1.63
CA GLU A 95 14.16 8.19 2.19
C GLU A 95 15.21 9.01 1.42
N GLY A 96 16.22 9.53 2.11
CA GLY A 96 17.34 10.24 1.46
C GLY A 96 16.92 11.36 0.48
N LYS A 97 17.54 11.40 -0.70
CA LYS A 97 17.31 12.45 -1.69
C LYS A 97 15.96 12.27 -2.38
N VAL A 98 15.12 13.30 -2.31
CA VAL A 98 13.79 13.31 -2.92
C VAL A 98 13.78 14.13 -4.21
N THR A 99 13.16 13.58 -5.25
CA THR A 99 12.90 14.28 -6.52
C THR A 99 11.45 14.09 -6.93
N CYS A 100 10.86 15.09 -7.55
CA CYS A 100 9.51 15.03 -8.09
C CYS A 100 9.54 15.14 -9.61
N GLU A 101 8.77 14.29 -10.28
CA GLU A 101 8.54 14.33 -11.73
C GLU A 101 7.10 14.77 -11.98
N LEU A 102 6.93 15.86 -12.74
CA LEU A 102 5.62 16.38 -13.11
C LEU A 102 5.02 15.58 -14.28
N SER A 103 3.73 15.76 -14.54
CA SER A 103 3.05 15.14 -15.69
C SER A 103 3.58 15.63 -17.06
N THR A 104 4.35 16.72 -17.08
CA THR A 104 5.10 17.25 -18.23
C THR A 104 6.46 16.56 -18.43
N SER A 105 6.81 15.61 -17.57
CA SER A 105 8.11 14.91 -17.51
C SER A 105 9.29 15.74 -17.01
N GLU A 106 9.05 17.00 -16.62
CA GLU A 106 10.04 17.83 -15.91
C GLU A 106 10.33 17.27 -14.53
N ARG A 107 11.59 17.34 -14.11
CA ARG A 107 12.06 16.80 -12.82
C ARG A 107 12.70 17.89 -11.98
N TYR A 108 12.37 17.88 -10.70
CA TYR A 108 12.86 18.83 -9.73
C TYR A 108 13.41 18.08 -8.52
N GLU A 109 14.47 18.61 -7.92
CA GLU A 109 14.82 18.26 -6.55
C GLU A 109 13.77 18.83 -5.61
N ALA A 110 13.44 18.09 -4.56
CA ALA A 110 12.40 18.46 -3.62
C ALA A 110 12.95 18.53 -2.20
N GLU A 111 12.67 19.64 -1.52
CA GLU A 111 12.93 19.79 -0.09
C GLU A 111 11.74 19.28 0.72
N ILE A 112 11.99 18.59 1.83
CA ILE A 112 10.95 18.23 2.79
C ILE A 112 10.72 19.41 3.73
N ILE A 113 9.56 20.04 3.63
CA ILE A 113 9.18 21.20 4.44
C ILE A 113 8.67 20.78 5.82
N GLY A 114 7.90 19.69 5.88
CA GLY A 114 7.33 19.18 7.12
C GLY A 114 6.75 17.78 6.95
N VAL A 115 6.67 17.06 8.08
CA VAL A 115 6.14 15.69 8.13
C VAL A 115 5.15 15.56 9.28
N ASP A 116 4.03 14.88 9.03
CA ASP A 116 3.09 14.44 10.05
C ASP A 116 3.13 12.91 10.14
N GLY A 117 3.76 12.41 11.21
CA GLY A 117 3.85 10.99 11.50
C GLY A 117 2.50 10.32 11.78
N LYS A 118 1.48 11.08 12.21
CA LYS A 118 0.17 10.52 12.59
C LYS A 118 -0.66 10.12 11.36
N LEU A 119 -0.78 11.00 10.38
CA LEU A 119 -1.47 10.75 9.12
C LEU A 119 -0.53 10.23 8.02
N ASP A 120 0.78 10.18 8.30
CA ASP A 120 1.81 9.72 7.37
C ASP A 120 1.92 10.61 6.13
N LEU A 121 1.88 11.93 6.36
CA LEU A 121 1.93 12.93 5.31
C LEU A 121 3.27 13.65 5.32
N ALA A 122 3.82 13.92 4.14
CA ALA A 122 4.97 14.79 3.95
C ALA A 122 4.60 15.92 3.00
N LEU A 123 4.97 17.15 3.38
CA LEU A 123 4.90 18.30 2.51
C LEU A 123 6.28 18.57 1.91
N LEU A 124 6.34 18.55 0.59
CA LEU A 124 7.54 18.80 -0.20
C LEU A 124 7.44 20.17 -0.88
N LYS A 125 8.60 20.75 -1.22
CA LYS A 125 8.71 21.96 -2.03
C LYS A 125 9.68 21.73 -3.19
N ILE A 126 9.24 22.11 -4.39
CA ILE A 126 10.07 22.16 -5.60
C ILE A 126 10.22 23.61 -6.09
N ASP A 127 11.27 23.90 -6.84
CA ASP A 127 11.46 25.21 -7.48
C ASP A 127 10.72 25.29 -8.82
N ALA A 128 9.40 25.42 -8.75
CA ALA A 128 8.51 25.61 -9.90
C ALA A 128 7.34 26.52 -9.52
N ARG A 129 6.78 27.23 -10.51
CA ARG A 129 5.69 28.20 -10.34
C ARG A 129 4.58 27.94 -11.36
N ASP A 130 3.45 28.61 -11.16
CA ASP A 130 2.26 28.56 -12.04
C ASP A 130 1.73 27.14 -12.28
N LEU A 131 1.94 26.25 -11.30
CA LEU A 131 1.54 24.85 -11.41
C LEU A 131 0.02 24.68 -11.25
N PRO A 132 -0.59 23.71 -11.93
CA PRO A 132 -1.98 23.33 -11.68
C PRO A 132 -2.12 22.69 -10.29
N THR A 133 -3.11 23.14 -9.52
CA THR A 133 -3.31 22.73 -8.12
C THR A 133 -4.56 21.86 -7.94
N VAL A 134 -4.50 20.98 -6.94
CA VAL A 134 -5.64 20.12 -6.55
C VAL A 134 -6.92 20.93 -6.32
N LYS A 135 -8.02 20.47 -6.92
CA LYS A 135 -9.39 20.93 -6.66
C LYS A 135 -10.05 19.93 -5.73
N TRP A 136 -10.09 20.29 -4.45
CA TRP A 136 -10.63 19.46 -3.39
C TRP A 136 -12.17 19.48 -3.37
N GLN A 137 -12.75 18.34 -3.00
CA GLN A 137 -14.13 18.23 -2.55
C GLN A 137 -14.12 17.93 -1.05
N SER A 138 -14.33 18.96 -0.23
CA SER A 138 -14.24 18.88 1.23
C SER A 138 -15.53 19.24 1.96
N VAL A 139 -16.54 19.74 1.23
CA VAL A 139 -17.81 20.22 1.82
C VAL A 139 -18.66 19.07 2.33
N SER A 140 -18.63 17.92 1.63
CA SER A 140 -19.36 16.72 2.02
C SER A 140 -18.48 15.49 1.85
N ASP A 141 -18.60 14.54 2.77
CA ASP A 141 -17.96 13.24 2.61
C ASP A 141 -18.51 12.54 1.34
N PRO A 142 -17.65 11.82 0.60
CA PRO A 142 -18.11 10.99 -0.52
C PRO A 142 -19.07 9.89 -0.02
N LYS A 143 -19.93 9.36 -0.89
CA LYS A 143 -20.95 8.36 -0.51
C LYS A 143 -20.46 6.94 -0.69
N VAL A 144 -20.86 6.02 0.19
CA VAL A 144 -20.63 4.58 -0.01
C VAL A 144 -21.26 4.15 -1.34
N GLY A 145 -20.55 3.31 -2.11
CA GLY A 145 -20.97 2.88 -3.45
C GLY A 145 -20.56 3.85 -4.57
N GLN A 146 -20.00 5.02 -4.24
CA GLN A 146 -19.49 5.97 -5.22
C GLN A 146 -18.23 5.44 -5.91
N TRP A 147 -18.16 5.59 -7.23
CA TRP A 147 -16.94 5.36 -7.99
C TRP A 147 -15.85 6.37 -7.61
N VAL A 148 -14.65 5.84 -7.39
CA VAL A 148 -13.46 6.61 -7.09
C VAL A 148 -12.32 6.19 -8.00
N VAL A 149 -11.50 7.16 -8.39
CA VAL A 149 -10.46 6.99 -9.39
C VAL A 149 -9.14 7.54 -8.87
N THR A 150 -8.05 6.81 -9.05
CA THR A 150 -6.71 7.29 -8.72
C THR A 150 -6.02 7.74 -10.01
N PRO A 151 -5.79 9.05 -10.20
CA PRO A 151 -4.98 9.55 -11.31
C PRO A 151 -3.51 9.13 -11.14
N GLY A 152 -2.83 9.03 -12.28
CA GLY A 152 -1.37 9.03 -12.36
C GLY A 152 -0.93 10.11 -13.33
N LEU A 153 0.29 10.02 -13.84
CA LEU A 153 0.81 11.00 -14.81
C LEU A 153 0.27 10.74 -16.23
N SER A 154 -0.15 9.50 -16.53
CA SER A 154 -0.61 9.09 -17.85
C SER A 154 -2.05 9.53 -18.14
N MET A 155 -2.47 9.42 -19.40
CA MET A 155 -3.86 9.68 -19.79
C MET A 155 -4.87 8.72 -19.16
N SER A 156 -4.45 7.48 -18.86
CA SER A 156 -5.29 6.51 -18.16
C SER A 156 -5.04 6.58 -16.65
N PRO A 157 -6.08 6.38 -15.81
CA PRO A 157 -5.89 6.30 -14.37
C PRO A 157 -5.02 5.11 -13.99
N VAL A 158 -4.43 5.18 -12.80
CA VAL A 158 -3.69 4.06 -12.20
C VAL A 158 -4.66 2.96 -11.79
N SER A 159 -5.75 3.36 -11.13
CA SER A 159 -6.75 2.44 -10.59
C SER A 159 -8.13 3.07 -10.53
N VAL A 160 -9.15 2.22 -10.62
CA VAL A 160 -10.58 2.57 -10.54
C VAL A 160 -11.22 1.60 -9.56
N GLY A 161 -12.15 2.08 -8.75
CA GLY A 161 -12.83 1.27 -7.75
C GLY A 161 -14.01 1.99 -7.14
N VAL A 162 -14.52 1.43 -6.05
CA VAL A 162 -15.70 1.88 -5.33
C VAL A 162 -15.34 2.18 -3.89
N LEU A 163 -15.87 3.30 -3.38
CA LEU A 163 -15.76 3.66 -1.98
C LEU A 163 -16.66 2.73 -1.15
N SER A 164 -16.06 1.98 -0.23
CA SER A 164 -16.75 1.01 0.63
C SER A 164 -17.09 1.56 2.00
N VAL A 165 -16.26 2.44 2.57
CA VAL A 165 -16.47 3.05 3.90
C VAL A 165 -16.00 4.51 3.89
N THR A 166 -16.80 5.40 4.47
CA THR A 166 -16.53 6.85 4.49
C THR A 166 -15.72 7.28 5.71
N ARG A 167 -15.88 6.65 6.87
CA ARG A 167 -15.09 6.94 8.07
C ARG A 167 -14.78 5.65 8.79
N ARG A 168 -13.49 5.36 8.93
CA ARG A 168 -13.01 4.21 9.68
C ARG A 168 -11.80 4.59 10.51
N ASN A 169 -11.84 4.30 11.80
CA ASN A 169 -10.66 4.35 12.65
C ASN A 169 -9.88 3.03 12.49
N ILE A 170 -8.60 3.14 12.14
CA ILE A 170 -7.68 2.02 12.06
C ILE A 170 -6.76 2.10 13.27
N LYS A 171 -7.07 1.26 14.28
CA LYS A 171 -6.26 1.18 15.49
C LYS A 171 -4.79 0.95 15.15
N PRO A 172 -3.84 1.63 15.84
CA PRO A 172 -2.43 1.38 15.66
C PRO A 172 -2.11 -0.07 16.03
N ALA A 173 -1.28 -0.71 15.20
CA ALA A 173 -0.55 -1.89 15.61
C ALA A 173 0.84 -1.42 16.06
N PRO A 174 1.41 -1.95 17.15
CA PRO A 174 2.77 -1.59 17.55
C PRO A 174 3.77 -2.06 16.49
N GLY A 175 4.78 -1.25 16.21
CA GLY A 175 5.92 -1.63 15.40
C GLY A 175 6.76 -2.71 16.09
N VAL A 176 7.46 -3.52 15.31
CA VAL A 176 8.42 -4.52 15.78
C VAL A 176 9.67 -4.52 14.91
N LEU A 177 10.82 -4.82 15.51
CA LEU A 177 12.07 -4.98 14.76
C LEU A 177 12.04 -6.20 13.83
N GLY A 178 11.33 -7.26 14.25
CA GLY A 178 11.29 -8.54 13.53
C GLY A 178 12.42 -9.49 13.90
N VAL A 179 12.76 -9.51 15.19
CA VAL A 179 13.75 -10.43 15.78
C VAL A 179 13.11 -11.28 16.87
N GLN A 180 13.59 -12.50 17.02
CA GLN A 180 13.44 -13.26 18.27
C GLN A 180 14.61 -12.89 19.17
N ILE A 181 14.30 -12.50 20.40
CA ILE A 181 15.25 -11.96 21.35
C ILE A 181 15.28 -12.81 22.61
N ASP A 182 16.42 -12.78 23.30
CA ASP A 182 16.61 -13.30 24.65
C ASP A 182 17.43 -12.30 25.47
N ASP A 183 17.47 -12.49 26.79
CA ASP A 183 18.28 -11.64 27.65
C ASP A 183 19.78 -11.92 27.46
N ALA A 184 20.59 -10.87 27.49
CA ALA A 184 22.04 -10.93 27.55
C ALA A 184 22.59 -9.86 28.51
N GLU A 185 23.86 -9.98 28.88
CA GLU A 185 24.51 -9.01 29.74
C GLU A 185 24.52 -7.62 29.06
N GLY A 186 23.86 -6.65 29.70
CA GLY A 186 23.79 -5.27 29.21
C GLY A 186 22.94 -5.05 27.96
N GLY A 187 22.08 -6.00 27.57
CA GLY A 187 21.23 -5.82 26.39
C GLY A 187 20.31 -6.98 26.02
N ALA A 188 19.77 -6.91 24.80
CA ALA A 188 18.90 -7.94 24.24
C ALA A 188 19.61 -8.69 23.10
N LEU A 189 19.85 -10.00 23.30
CA LEU A 189 20.48 -10.87 22.31
C LEU A 189 19.50 -11.22 21.19
N VAL A 190 19.91 -11.02 19.94
CA VAL A 190 19.19 -11.47 18.75
C VAL A 190 19.47 -12.95 18.52
N LYS A 191 18.46 -13.80 18.73
CA LYS A 191 18.54 -15.24 18.44
C LYS A 191 18.23 -15.55 16.98
N HIS A 192 17.26 -14.87 16.41
CA HIS A 192 16.80 -15.13 15.05
C HIS A 192 16.25 -13.85 14.43
N VAL A 193 16.54 -13.64 13.15
CA VAL A 193 16.05 -12.50 12.36
C VAL A 193 14.98 -13.01 11.42
N MET A 194 13.77 -12.43 11.49
CA MET A 194 12.65 -12.86 10.66
C MET A 194 12.82 -12.35 9.22
N ARG A 195 12.44 -13.19 8.24
CA ARG A 195 12.50 -12.82 6.82
C ARG A 195 11.52 -11.70 6.46
N GLU A 196 11.92 -10.83 5.56
CA GLU A 196 11.22 -9.61 5.13
C GLU A 196 10.86 -8.68 6.30
N SER A 197 11.70 -8.67 7.33
CA SER A 197 11.59 -7.74 8.45
C SER A 197 12.53 -6.56 8.28
N GLY A 198 12.24 -5.50 9.03
CA GLY A 198 13.12 -4.34 9.14
C GLY A 198 14.51 -4.69 9.66
N ALA A 199 14.60 -5.62 10.61
CA ALA A 199 15.88 -6.10 11.12
C ALA A 199 16.70 -6.81 10.03
N GLU A 200 16.07 -7.64 9.19
CA GLU A 200 16.76 -8.28 8.06
C GLU A 200 17.23 -7.24 7.04
N GLU A 201 16.36 -6.29 6.66
CA GLU A 201 16.68 -5.23 5.71
C GLU A 201 17.82 -4.31 6.23
N ALA A 202 17.88 -4.08 7.54
CA ALA A 202 18.93 -3.33 8.20
C ALA A 202 20.22 -4.14 8.47
N GLY A 203 20.24 -5.43 8.13
CA GLY A 203 21.43 -6.28 8.25
C GLY A 203 21.75 -6.76 9.68
N LEU A 204 20.75 -6.81 10.56
CA LEU A 204 20.89 -7.48 11.86
C LEU A 204 21.10 -8.99 11.64
N LYS A 205 21.82 -9.63 12.56
CA LYS A 205 22.18 -11.04 12.50
C LYS A 205 21.96 -11.72 13.85
N PRO A 206 21.72 -13.05 13.85
CA PRO A 206 21.83 -13.83 15.07
C PRO A 206 23.20 -13.63 15.73
N GLY A 207 23.21 -13.42 17.05
CA GLY A 207 24.41 -13.10 17.83
C GLY A 207 24.58 -11.62 18.17
N ASP A 208 23.87 -10.71 17.48
CA ASP A 208 23.90 -9.29 17.81
C ASP A 208 23.30 -9.04 19.20
N VAL A 209 23.93 -8.19 20.01
CA VAL A 209 23.36 -7.72 21.29
C VAL A 209 22.92 -6.28 21.13
N ILE A 210 21.61 -6.02 21.22
CA ILE A 210 21.07 -4.67 21.11
C ILE A 210 21.25 -3.95 22.45
N LEU A 211 21.98 -2.84 22.42
CA LEU A 211 22.31 -2.03 23.59
C LEU A 211 21.45 -0.76 23.68
N ASN A 212 21.02 -0.22 22.54
CA ASN A 212 20.27 1.03 22.52
C ASN A 212 19.31 1.09 21.33
N VAL A 213 18.13 1.68 21.53
CA VAL A 213 17.15 1.95 20.47
C VAL A 213 16.62 3.37 20.60
N ALA A 214 16.72 4.14 19.52
CA ALA A 214 16.26 5.53 19.44
C ALA A 214 16.76 6.41 20.60
N GLY A 215 17.98 6.17 21.07
CA GLY A 215 18.58 6.91 22.19
C GLY A 215 18.31 6.32 23.57
N GLU A 216 17.36 5.39 23.71
CA GLU A 216 17.08 4.69 24.97
C GLU A 216 17.99 3.48 25.13
N ASP A 217 18.68 3.39 26.27
CA ASP A 217 19.49 2.22 26.63
C ASP A 217 18.61 1.03 27.01
N ILE A 218 19.01 -0.14 26.53
CA ILE A 218 18.28 -1.39 26.64
C ILE A 218 19.07 -2.33 27.53
N ASP A 219 18.48 -2.75 28.64
CA ASP A 219 19.08 -3.64 29.63
C ASP A 219 18.61 -5.09 29.53
N SER A 220 17.53 -5.36 28.78
CA SER A 220 16.88 -6.66 28.70
C SER A 220 16.02 -6.79 27.44
N ALA A 221 15.69 -8.03 27.07
CA ALA A 221 14.74 -8.32 26.01
C ALA A 221 13.35 -7.75 26.29
N SER A 222 12.95 -7.72 27.57
CA SER A 222 11.67 -7.17 28.01
C SER A 222 11.60 -5.65 27.84
N SER A 223 12.64 -4.91 28.23
CA SER A 223 12.71 -3.46 28.05
C SER A 223 12.72 -3.08 26.57
N LEU A 224 13.50 -3.79 25.74
CA LEU A 224 13.48 -3.64 24.28
C LEU A 224 12.07 -3.80 23.71
N SER A 225 11.40 -4.92 24.03
CA SER A 225 10.07 -5.21 23.49
C SER A 225 9.03 -4.16 23.90
N LYS A 226 9.07 -3.72 25.16
CA LYS A 226 8.16 -2.68 25.67
C LYS A 226 8.43 -1.32 25.02
N PHE A 227 9.70 -0.97 24.83
CA PHE A 227 10.10 0.31 24.25
C PHE A 227 9.72 0.39 22.77
N VAL A 228 10.06 -0.62 21.97
CA VAL A 228 9.77 -0.66 20.52
C VAL A 228 8.26 -0.58 20.25
N ARG A 229 7.41 -1.14 21.13
CA ARG A 229 5.95 -1.09 20.99
C ARG A 229 5.34 0.32 21.07
N LYS A 230 6.11 1.33 21.52
CA LYS A 230 5.68 2.74 21.53
C LYS A 230 5.64 3.34 20.11
N PHE A 231 6.37 2.74 19.18
CA PHE A 231 6.48 3.19 17.80
C PHE A 231 5.53 2.43 16.87
N LEU A 232 5.35 2.95 15.66
CA LEU A 232 4.46 2.40 14.64
C LEU A 232 5.23 1.67 13.52
N PRO A 233 4.58 0.75 12.78
CA PRO A 233 5.14 0.18 11.58
C PRO A 233 5.47 1.24 10.52
N GLY A 234 6.64 1.11 9.91
CA GLY A 234 7.24 2.10 9.02
C GLY A 234 8.15 3.10 9.73
N ASP A 235 8.17 3.10 11.07
CA ASP A 235 9.01 4.03 11.80
C ASP A 235 10.49 3.66 11.67
N ARG A 236 11.37 4.66 11.51
CA ARG A 236 12.82 4.43 11.41
C ARG A 236 13.41 4.67 12.79
N VAL A 237 14.09 3.68 13.34
CA VAL A 237 14.76 3.78 14.65
C VAL A 237 16.24 3.48 14.49
N LEU A 238 17.09 4.29 15.13
CA LEU A 238 18.52 4.00 15.22
C LEU A 238 18.72 2.94 16.29
N VAL A 239 19.38 1.84 15.94
CA VAL A 239 19.70 0.73 16.83
C VAL A 239 21.22 0.68 16.96
N ARG A 240 21.72 0.77 18.20
CA ARG A 240 23.13 0.46 18.50
C ARG A 240 23.19 -0.98 18.99
N LEU A 241 24.04 -1.77 18.36
CA LEU A 241 24.24 -3.17 18.69
C LEU A 241 25.72 -3.50 18.81
N LEU A 242 26.03 -4.53 19.60
CA LEU A 242 27.34 -5.14 19.69
C LEU A 242 27.37 -6.39 18.80
N ARG A 243 28.36 -6.48 17.92
CA ARG A 243 28.65 -7.66 17.10
C ARG A 243 30.14 -7.88 17.08
N ASP A 244 30.59 -9.08 17.46
CA ASP A 244 32.02 -9.43 17.48
C ASP A 244 32.87 -8.39 18.26
N GLU A 245 32.35 -7.91 19.40
CA GLU A 245 32.94 -6.86 20.27
C GLU A 245 32.98 -5.44 19.68
N GLU A 246 32.43 -5.21 18.48
CA GLU A 246 32.33 -3.89 17.86
C GLU A 246 30.91 -3.30 17.96
N GLU A 247 30.81 -2.00 18.26
CA GLU A 247 29.55 -1.26 18.22
C GLU A 247 29.18 -0.87 16.79
N ILE A 248 28.01 -1.35 16.34
CA ILE A 248 27.45 -1.07 15.02
C ILE A 248 26.16 -0.27 15.18
N ASN A 249 26.01 0.76 14.36
CA ASN A 249 24.79 1.54 14.23
C ASN A 249 23.99 1.06 13.02
N ALA A 250 22.75 0.63 13.23
CA ALA A 250 21.83 0.22 12.19
C ALA A 250 20.54 1.04 12.24
N VAL A 251 20.07 1.56 11.11
CA VAL A 251 18.75 2.20 11.02
C VAL A 251 17.73 1.15 10.63
N VAL A 252 16.85 0.80 11.56
CA VAL A 252 15.83 -0.24 11.38
C VAL A 252 14.48 0.39 11.08
N VAL A 253 13.83 -0.03 10.01
CA VAL A 253 12.45 0.34 9.69
C VAL A 253 11.50 -0.65 10.38
N LEU A 254 10.74 -0.22 11.38
CA LEU A 254 9.85 -1.09 12.13
C LEU A 254 8.81 -1.76 11.23
N THR A 255 8.59 -3.03 11.46
CA THR A 255 7.68 -3.89 10.68
C THR A 255 6.33 -3.99 11.37
N ASP A 256 5.27 -4.18 10.58
CA ASP A 256 3.95 -4.56 11.12
C ASP A 256 4.02 -6.02 11.59
N PRO A 257 3.70 -6.35 12.86
CA PRO A 257 3.74 -7.72 13.37
C PRO A 257 2.94 -8.71 12.51
N GLN A 258 1.84 -8.28 11.89
CA GLN A 258 1.04 -9.13 11.00
C GLN A 258 1.80 -9.52 9.73
N MET A 259 2.83 -8.75 9.34
CA MET A 259 3.70 -9.06 8.21
C MET A 259 4.75 -10.12 8.54
N LEU A 260 5.00 -10.38 9.82
CA LEU A 260 5.98 -11.37 10.29
C LEU A 260 5.37 -12.75 10.54
N ILE A 261 4.05 -12.82 10.68
CA ILE A 261 3.34 -14.09 10.80
C ILE A 261 3.52 -14.84 9.47
N TYR A 262 4.28 -15.93 9.51
CA TYR A 262 4.61 -16.76 8.36
C TYR A 262 3.41 -17.64 7.98
N ASP A 263 2.30 -17.01 7.61
CA ASP A 263 1.13 -17.74 7.14
C ASP A 263 1.25 -18.04 5.65
N ARG A 264 0.97 -19.29 5.26
CA ARG A 264 0.68 -19.65 3.85
C ARG A 264 -0.35 -18.70 3.23
N LEU A 265 -1.28 -18.18 4.04
CA LEU A 265 -2.25 -17.17 3.64
C LEU A 265 -1.61 -15.83 3.21
N ARG A 266 -0.49 -15.41 3.79
CA ARG A 266 0.23 -14.18 3.41
C ARG A 266 0.90 -14.30 2.05
N GLU A 267 1.60 -15.41 1.80
CA GLU A 267 2.15 -15.71 0.48
C GLU A 267 1.05 -15.78 -0.57
N MET A 268 -0.06 -16.46 -0.26
CA MET A 268 -1.23 -16.49 -1.13
C MET A 268 -1.82 -15.09 -1.36
N GLN A 269 -1.93 -14.26 -0.32
CA GLN A 269 -2.43 -12.88 -0.43
C GLN A 269 -1.50 -11.99 -1.26
N LYS A 270 -0.17 -12.06 -1.07
CA LYS A 270 0.81 -11.33 -1.90
C LYS A 270 0.78 -11.81 -3.35
N LYS A 271 0.75 -13.13 -3.58
CA LYS A 271 0.68 -13.74 -4.92
C LYS A 271 -0.60 -13.36 -5.66
N MET A 272 -1.75 -13.30 -4.97
CA MET A 272 -3.04 -12.96 -5.58
C MET A 272 -3.34 -11.46 -5.62
N GLY A 273 -2.70 -10.67 -4.77
CA GLY A 273 -3.14 -9.32 -4.43
C GLY A 273 -2.03 -8.29 -4.32
N GLY A 274 -0.81 -8.58 -4.80
CA GLY A 274 0.31 -7.63 -4.88
C GLY A 274 0.91 -7.19 -3.53
N ALA A 275 1.90 -6.29 -3.60
CA ALA A 275 2.56 -5.75 -2.42
C ALA A 275 1.63 -4.85 -1.59
N LEU A 276 1.76 -4.92 -0.26
CA LEU A 276 1.04 -4.09 0.71
C LEU A 276 1.93 -2.96 1.22
N SER A 277 1.32 -1.86 1.66
CA SER A 277 2.07 -0.74 2.24
C SER A 277 2.71 -1.10 3.59
N ARG A 278 3.93 -0.60 3.84
CA ARG A 278 4.65 -0.74 5.12
C ARG A 278 3.82 -0.20 6.29
N ARG A 279 3.38 1.06 6.17
CA ARG A 279 2.45 1.70 7.12
C ARG A 279 1.01 1.61 6.61
N LYS A 280 0.16 0.89 7.35
CA LYS A 280 -1.26 0.63 7.02
C LYS A 280 -2.23 0.71 8.21
N THR A 281 -1.74 1.07 9.40
CA THR A 281 -2.51 1.19 10.64
C THR A 281 -2.24 2.53 11.34
N GLY A 282 -2.97 2.82 12.43
CA GLY A 282 -2.75 4.03 13.23
C GLY A 282 -3.42 5.29 12.68
N PHE A 283 -4.33 5.14 11.72
CA PHE A 283 -5.06 6.27 11.14
C PHE A 283 -6.36 6.51 11.90
N SER A 284 -6.55 7.74 12.41
CA SER A 284 -7.74 8.10 13.17
C SER A 284 -9.02 8.02 12.33
N GLU A 285 -8.96 8.48 11.09
CA GLU A 285 -10.09 8.42 10.15
C GLU A 285 -9.59 8.25 8.71
N VAL A 286 -10.06 7.18 8.04
CA VAL A 286 -9.79 6.91 6.63
C VAL A 286 -11.07 6.64 5.85
N LEU A 287 -11.02 6.99 4.56
CA LEU A 287 -11.84 6.39 3.51
C LEU A 287 -11.32 4.98 3.23
N GLN A 288 -12.20 3.99 3.08
CA GLN A 288 -11.83 2.66 2.57
C GLN A 288 -12.45 2.44 1.20
N HIS A 289 -11.63 2.02 0.24
CA HIS A 289 -12.04 1.70 -1.13
C HIS A 289 -11.35 0.42 -1.61
N ASP A 290 -11.86 -0.16 -2.69
CA ASP A 290 -11.38 -1.44 -3.23
C ASP A 290 -10.37 -1.28 -4.38
N THR A 291 -9.94 -0.05 -4.69
CA THR A 291 -8.96 0.18 -5.77
C THR A 291 -7.69 -0.61 -5.51
N VAL A 292 -7.18 -1.25 -6.55
CA VAL A 292 -5.93 -2.00 -6.52
C VAL A 292 -4.78 -1.03 -6.78
N LEU A 293 -4.09 -0.60 -5.72
CA LEU A 293 -2.92 0.26 -5.77
C LEU A 293 -1.66 -0.54 -5.50
N ARG A 294 -0.48 -0.04 -5.82
CA ARG A 294 0.77 -0.50 -5.24
C ARG A 294 1.21 0.46 -4.14
N PRO A 295 2.14 0.08 -3.25
CA PRO A 295 2.68 1.00 -2.26
C PRO A 295 3.23 2.30 -2.87
N GLU A 296 3.80 2.23 -4.08
CA GLU A 296 4.30 3.36 -4.86
C GLU A 296 3.21 4.19 -5.57
N ASP A 297 2.00 3.65 -5.72
CA ASP A 297 0.84 4.39 -6.25
C ASP A 297 0.12 5.20 -5.13
N CYS A 298 0.51 5.00 -3.87
CA CYS A 298 -0.01 5.77 -2.74
C CYS A 298 0.69 7.14 -2.66
N GLY A 299 0.09 8.09 -1.94
CA GLY A 299 0.53 9.48 -1.76
C GLY A 299 -0.15 10.48 -2.72
N GLY A 300 -0.70 10.00 -3.83
CA GLY A 300 -1.51 10.79 -4.76
C GLY A 300 -2.97 10.93 -4.33
N VAL A 301 -3.69 11.86 -4.96
CA VAL A 301 -5.13 12.04 -4.69
C VAL A 301 -5.96 10.85 -5.14
N ILE A 302 -7.15 10.71 -4.55
CA ILE A 302 -8.25 9.92 -5.08
C ILE A 302 -9.40 10.87 -5.41
N VAL A 303 -10.00 10.71 -6.59
CA VAL A 303 -11.01 11.63 -7.13
C VAL A 303 -12.36 10.96 -7.34
N ASP A 304 -13.43 11.75 -7.31
CA ASP A 304 -14.77 11.35 -7.75
C ASP A 304 -14.92 11.33 -9.28
N LEU A 305 -16.11 11.00 -9.78
CA LEU A 305 -16.42 10.99 -11.22
C LEU A 305 -16.40 12.40 -11.86
N GLN A 306 -16.44 13.45 -11.06
CA GLN A 306 -16.30 14.84 -11.52
C GLN A 306 -14.83 15.27 -11.55
N GLY A 307 -13.89 14.39 -11.18
CA GLY A 307 -12.47 14.68 -11.12
C GLY A 307 -12.07 15.54 -9.92
N LYS A 308 -12.92 15.71 -8.91
CA LYS A 308 -12.58 16.43 -7.68
C LYS A 308 -11.93 15.50 -6.67
N ALA A 309 -10.89 15.96 -5.99
CA ALA A 309 -10.17 15.17 -5.00
C ALA A 309 -10.99 15.01 -3.71
N VAL A 310 -11.37 13.78 -3.40
CA VAL A 310 -12.12 13.42 -2.18
C VAL A 310 -11.19 12.97 -1.04
N GLY A 311 -9.92 12.72 -1.34
CA GLY A 311 -8.90 12.37 -0.35
C GLY A 311 -7.53 12.14 -0.98
N LEU A 312 -6.61 11.63 -0.16
CA LEU A 312 -5.24 11.27 -0.55
C LEU A 312 -4.98 9.81 -0.19
N ASN A 313 -4.66 8.97 -1.19
CA ASN A 313 -4.39 7.55 -1.00
C ASN A 313 -3.20 7.38 -0.06
N ILE A 314 -3.36 6.66 1.04
CA ILE A 314 -2.32 6.55 2.06
C ILE A 314 -1.79 5.13 2.22
N ALA A 315 -2.59 4.09 2.02
CA ALA A 315 -2.11 2.74 2.21
C ALA A 315 -2.89 1.71 1.41
N ARG A 316 -2.17 0.75 0.81
CA ARG A 316 -2.74 -0.54 0.46
C ARG A 316 -2.69 -1.45 1.68
N ALA A 317 -3.85 -1.69 2.26
CA ALA A 317 -3.98 -2.40 3.54
C ALA A 317 -4.35 -3.88 3.38
N GLY A 318 -4.72 -4.33 2.19
CA GLY A 318 -4.99 -5.74 1.89
C GLY A 318 -5.32 -5.96 0.43
N ARG A 319 -5.71 -7.21 0.11
CA ARG A 319 -6.05 -7.63 -1.26
C ARG A 319 -7.19 -6.81 -1.88
N THR A 320 -8.19 -6.46 -1.07
CA THR A 320 -9.42 -5.80 -1.50
C THR A 320 -9.68 -4.48 -0.76
N LYS A 321 -8.65 -3.93 -0.10
CA LYS A 321 -8.80 -2.72 0.70
C LYS A 321 -7.59 -1.80 0.57
N SER A 322 -7.88 -0.58 0.20
CA SER A 322 -6.97 0.56 0.21
C SER A 322 -7.60 1.67 1.05
N PHE A 323 -6.76 2.50 1.64
CA PHE A 323 -7.15 3.60 2.50
C PHE A 323 -6.72 4.91 1.88
N ALA A 324 -7.55 5.93 2.05
CA ALA A 324 -7.23 7.32 1.75
C ALA A 324 -7.58 8.22 2.94
N ILE A 325 -6.77 9.25 3.20
CA ILE A 325 -7.11 10.30 4.16
C ILE A 325 -8.16 11.21 3.51
N PRO A 326 -9.32 11.43 4.15
CA PRO A 326 -10.37 12.32 3.62
C PRO A 326 -9.88 13.75 3.36
N ALA A 327 -10.39 14.39 2.31
CA ALA A 327 -10.00 15.76 1.93
C ALA A 327 -10.17 16.79 3.07
N ASN A 328 -11.24 16.68 3.87
CA ASN A 328 -11.48 17.54 5.03
C ASN A 328 -10.44 17.38 6.15
N HIS A 329 -9.71 16.26 6.20
CA HIS A 329 -8.56 16.08 7.10
C HIS A 329 -7.23 16.48 6.45
N VAL A 330 -7.09 16.29 5.13
CA VAL A 330 -5.87 16.65 4.40
C VAL A 330 -5.66 18.16 4.34
N ILE A 331 -6.71 18.93 4.01
CA ILE A 331 -6.58 20.37 3.75
C ILE A 331 -6.02 21.15 4.96
N PRO A 332 -6.52 20.98 6.20
CA PRO A 332 -5.95 21.66 7.35
C PRO A 332 -4.48 21.32 7.60
N MET A 333 -4.06 20.10 7.23
CA MET A 333 -2.68 19.65 7.43
C MET A 333 -1.69 20.36 6.52
N ILE A 334 -2.09 20.81 5.33
CA ILE A 334 -1.20 21.54 4.42
C ILE A 334 -0.66 22.80 5.10
N LYS A 335 -1.54 23.62 5.70
CA LYS A 335 -1.14 24.84 6.41
C LYS A 335 -0.24 24.52 7.61
N LYS A 336 -0.62 23.52 8.40
CA LYS A 336 0.10 23.08 9.59
C LYS A 336 1.52 22.58 9.29
N LEU A 337 1.67 21.81 8.22
CA LEU A 337 2.98 21.32 7.74
C LEU A 337 3.85 22.48 7.23
N LYS A 338 3.26 23.50 6.58
CA LYS A 338 3.99 24.72 6.16
C LYS A 338 4.54 25.50 7.35
N LEU A 339 3.75 25.61 8.42
CA LEU A 339 4.14 26.31 9.65
C LEU A 339 5.11 25.51 10.53
N LYS A 340 5.46 24.27 10.14
CA LYS A 340 6.28 23.34 10.92
C LYS A 340 5.74 23.13 12.34
N GLU A 341 4.43 23.30 12.54
CA GLU A 341 3.73 23.15 13.84
C GLU A 341 3.61 21.67 14.28
N TYR A 342 4.28 20.76 13.58
CA TYR A 342 4.20 19.31 13.80
C TYR A 342 5.59 18.71 13.89
N ALA A 343 5.91 18.12 15.05
CA ALA A 343 6.64 16.87 15.19
C ALA A 343 6.60 16.42 16.66
N PRO A 344 6.14 15.19 16.95
CA PRO A 344 6.90 14.34 17.86
C PRO A 344 7.67 13.26 17.09
N TYR A 345 7.40 13.09 15.79
CA TYR A 345 7.95 12.01 15.00
C TYR A 345 8.19 12.43 13.54
N ASP A 346 9.45 12.41 13.12
CA ASP A 346 9.92 12.66 11.75
C ASP A 346 10.68 11.42 11.26
N PRO A 347 10.09 10.56 10.41
CA PRO A 347 10.73 9.36 9.88
C PRO A 347 11.95 9.66 8.99
N LEU A 348 12.20 10.92 8.64
CA LEU A 348 13.28 11.33 7.72
C LEU A 348 14.46 11.95 8.44
N LYS A 349 14.30 12.34 9.72
CA LYS A 349 15.40 12.84 10.54
C LYS A 349 16.14 11.71 11.23
N ASP A 350 17.46 11.85 11.26
CA ASP A 350 18.33 11.04 12.11
C ASP A 350 18.03 11.39 13.58
N HIS A 351 17.78 10.39 14.43
CA HIS A 351 17.30 10.55 15.81
C HIS A 351 18.26 11.35 16.71
N LYS A 352 19.51 11.57 16.27
CA LYS A 352 20.50 12.40 16.96
C LYS A 352 20.04 13.85 17.23
N GLN A 353 19.06 14.38 16.50
CA GLN A 353 18.62 15.78 16.65
C GLN A 353 17.29 15.96 17.41
N GLN A 354 16.55 14.89 17.72
CA GLN A 354 15.24 15.01 18.39
C GLN A 354 15.34 15.04 19.92
N THR A 355 16.38 14.44 20.51
CA THR A 355 16.62 14.49 21.96
C THR A 355 17.00 15.88 22.47
N VAL A 356 17.66 16.71 21.64
CA VAL A 356 18.10 18.06 22.06
C VAL A 356 16.95 19.07 22.13
N ALA A 357 15.85 18.84 21.42
CA ALA A 357 14.70 19.76 21.39
C ALA A 357 13.72 19.56 22.57
N ALA A 358 13.74 18.40 23.23
CA ALA A 358 12.89 18.15 24.40
C ALA A 358 13.45 18.83 25.67
N ASP A 359 14.77 18.82 25.84
CA ASP A 359 15.44 19.35 27.04
C ASP A 359 15.53 20.89 27.09
N SER A 360 15.29 21.58 25.98
CA SER A 360 15.30 23.05 25.92
C SER A 360 13.94 23.70 26.20
N SER A 361 12.91 22.90 26.52
CA SER A 361 11.57 23.38 26.89
C SER A 361 11.26 23.28 28.38
N SER A 362 12.22 22.84 29.19
CA SER A 362 12.13 22.79 30.66
C SER A 362 13.28 23.58 31.31
N SER A 363 13.34 24.88 31.05
CA SER A 363 14.17 25.82 31.81
C SER A 363 13.46 27.16 31.94
#